data_AF-A0AAV0F6J7-F1
#
_entry.id   AF-A0AAV0F6J7-F1
#
_cell.length_a   1.000
_cell.length_b   1.000
_cell.length_c   1.000
_cell.angle_alpha   90.00
_cell.angle_beta   90.00
_cell.angle_gamma   90.00
#
_symmetry.space_group_name_H-M   'P 1'
#
loop_
_entity.id
_entity.type
_entity.pdbx_description
1 polymer ?
#
loop_
_entity_poly.entity_id
_entity_poly.type
_entity_poly.pdbx_seq_one_letter_code
_entity_poly.pdbx_strand_id
1 'polypeptide(L)'
;MKRLIPIRGTGQAVYFGGRDLSRHKFGHYGPIDDLLLIVVLETLGETEGSLYEDDGDGNEYTNGGYLLTNYTAEIFPSVATLMVANTEGLWKRSNHCLLVKLLLGKGAMLESFVTDGETMQIAMPSQIQRMRSQGW
;
A
#
# COMPACT_ATOMS: atom_id res chain seq x y z
N MET A 1 -10.03 4.28 -14.91
CA MET A 1 -8.89 3.34 -14.93
C MET A 1 -8.13 3.48 -13.61
N LYS A 2 -7.34 2.47 -13.20
CA LYS A 2 -6.43 2.58 -12.05
C LYS A 2 -4.99 2.49 -12.53
N ARG A 3 -4.16 3.47 -12.15
CA ARG A 3 -2.72 3.46 -12.44
C ARG A 3 -1.91 3.64 -11.17
N LEU A 4 -0.76 3.00 -11.21
CA LEU A 4 0.08 2.78 -10.06
C LEU A 4 1.38 3.53 -10.34
N ILE A 5 1.68 4.49 -9.47
CA ILE A 5 2.82 5.38 -9.66
C ILE A 5 3.86 5.02 -8.59
N PRO A 6 4.84 4.18 -8.92
CA PRO A 6 5.93 3.87 -8.00
C PRO A 6 6.81 5.10 -7.83
N ILE A 7 7.00 5.57 -6.60
CA ILE A 7 7.98 6.62 -6.29
C ILE A 7 9.29 5.94 -5.90
N ARG A 8 10.38 6.26 -6.60
CA ARG A 8 11.71 5.68 -6.34
C ARG A 8 12.36 6.39 -5.14
N GLY A 9 12.57 5.65 -4.05
CA GLY A 9 13.51 5.96 -2.98
C GLY A 9 14.63 4.92 -2.91
N THR A 10 15.76 5.25 -2.29
CA THR A 10 16.94 4.39 -2.14
C THR A 10 16.62 3.06 -1.43
N GLY A 11 16.28 2.01 -2.20
CA GLY A 11 16.04 0.65 -1.66
C GLY A 11 14.69 0.42 -0.96
N GLN A 12 13.81 1.42 -0.92
CA GLN A 12 12.46 1.33 -0.35
C GLN A 12 11.44 1.74 -1.41
N ALA A 13 10.40 0.92 -1.59
CA ALA A 13 9.41 1.15 -2.64
C ALA A 13 8.03 0.67 -2.21
N VAL A 14 7.03 1.47 -2.58
CA VAL A 14 5.62 1.12 -2.51
C VAL A 14 5.15 0.77 -3.92
N TYR A 15 4.82 -0.50 -4.15
CA TYR A 15 4.19 -0.94 -5.38
C TYR A 15 2.72 -1.15 -5.13
N PHE A 16 1.91 -0.64 -6.02
CA PHE A 16 0.55 -1.10 -6.13
C PHE A 16 0.50 -2.14 -7.27
N GLY A 17 -0.37 -3.14 -7.19
CA GLY A 17 -0.69 -4.07 -8.27
C GLY A 17 -2.19 -4.35 -8.30
N GLY A 18 -2.82 -4.29 -9.47
CA GLY A 18 -4.18 -4.83 -9.62
C GLY A 18 -4.12 -6.35 -9.61
N ARG A 19 -4.84 -7.02 -8.71
CA ARG A 19 -5.08 -8.46 -8.83
C ARG A 19 -6.58 -8.72 -8.76
N ASP A 20 -7.06 -9.60 -9.63
CA ASP A 20 -8.33 -10.26 -9.41
C ASP A 20 -8.14 -11.26 -8.26
N LEU A 21 -8.37 -10.81 -7.02
CA LEU A 21 -8.37 -11.64 -5.82
C LEU A 21 -9.77 -12.14 -5.45
N SER A 22 -10.71 -12.11 -6.41
CA SER A 22 -12.08 -12.62 -6.25
C SER A 22 -12.19 -14.07 -5.73
N ARG A 23 -11.08 -14.82 -5.74
CA ARG A 23 -10.98 -16.18 -5.19
C ARG A 23 -10.74 -16.25 -3.68
N HIS A 24 -10.38 -15.17 -3.01
CA HIS A 24 -10.17 -15.14 -1.56
C HIS A 24 -11.28 -14.34 -0.88
N LYS A 25 -12.24 -15.04 -0.26
CA LYS A 25 -13.14 -14.41 0.73
C LYS A 25 -12.45 -14.44 2.09
N PHE A 26 -12.02 -13.28 2.59
CA PHE A 26 -11.54 -13.15 3.97
C PHE A 26 -12.63 -12.51 4.84
N GLY A 27 -13.40 -13.34 5.55
CA GLY A 27 -14.35 -12.86 6.57
C GLY A 27 -15.42 -11.90 6.04
N HIS A 28 -15.54 -10.73 6.69
CA HIS A 28 -16.58 -9.71 6.45
C HIS A 28 -16.35 -8.86 5.20
N TYR A 29 -15.23 -9.06 4.50
CA TYR A 29 -14.90 -8.34 3.28
C TYR A 29 -15.49 -9.10 2.08
N GLY A 30 -16.27 -8.40 1.25
CA GLY A 30 -16.93 -8.93 0.05
C GLY A 30 -15.95 -9.39 -1.02
N PRO A 31 -16.41 -9.70 -2.26
CA PRO A 31 -15.48 -9.96 -3.37
C PRO A 31 -14.49 -8.82 -3.46
N ILE A 32 -13.21 -9.15 -3.32
CA ILE A 32 -12.20 -8.13 -3.13
C ILE A 32 -11.80 -7.57 -4.50
N ASP A 33 -12.30 -6.37 -4.82
CA ASP A 33 -11.80 -5.54 -5.91
C ASP A 33 -10.42 -5.00 -5.50
N ASP A 34 -9.44 -5.90 -5.54
CA ASP A 34 -8.25 -5.79 -4.71
C ASP A 34 -7.12 -5.01 -5.38
N LEU A 35 -6.76 -3.90 -4.76
CA LEU A 35 -5.46 -3.27 -4.97
C LEU A 35 -4.47 -3.95 -4.00
N LEU A 36 -3.51 -4.67 -4.57
CA LEU A 36 -2.36 -5.16 -3.84
C LEU A 36 -1.43 -3.99 -3.57
N LEU A 37 -1.12 -3.72 -2.31
CA LEU A 37 -0.08 -2.79 -1.91
C LEU A 37 1.13 -3.58 -1.39
N ILE A 38 2.23 -3.59 -2.12
CA ILE A 38 3.50 -4.15 -1.68
C ILE A 38 4.35 -3.01 -1.15
N VAL A 39 4.65 -3.06 0.13
CA VAL A 39 5.56 -2.13 0.80
C VAL A 39 6.88 -2.86 1.01
N VAL A 40 7.96 -2.34 0.42
CA VAL A 40 9.31 -2.88 0.58
C VAL A 40 10.07 -1.95 1.51
N LEU A 41 10.35 -2.44 2.72
CA LEU A 41 11.04 -1.67 3.76
C LEU A 41 12.13 -2.52 4.40
N GLU A 42 13.38 -2.26 4.03
CA GLU A 42 14.53 -3.06 4.48
C GLU A 42 15.00 -2.66 5.90
N THR A 43 14.97 -1.38 6.24
CA THR A 43 15.46 -0.81 7.52
C THR A 43 14.44 0.18 8.12
N LEU A 44 14.77 0.78 9.28
CA LEU A 44 14.01 1.94 9.78
C LEU A 44 13.97 3.02 8.68
N GLY A 45 12.84 3.68 8.52
CA GLY A 45 12.68 4.69 7.50
C GLY A 45 11.23 4.89 7.09
N GLU A 46 11.08 5.70 6.05
CA GLU A 46 9.83 6.14 5.47
C GLU A 46 9.90 5.94 3.96
N THR A 47 8.80 5.47 3.38
CA THR A 47 8.65 5.32 1.94
C THR A 47 7.28 5.83 1.49
N GLU A 48 7.19 6.27 0.25
CA GLU A 48 6.00 6.88 -0.32
C GLU A 48 5.57 6.15 -1.59
N GLY A 49 4.28 6.19 -1.88
CA GLY A 49 3.74 5.76 -3.15
C GLY A 49 2.37 6.35 -3.44
N SER A 50 2.04 6.47 -4.72
CA SER A 50 0.77 7.07 -5.13
C SER A 50 -0.12 6.10 -5.89
N LEU A 51 -1.41 6.13 -5.55
CA LEU A 51 -2.49 5.48 -6.29
C LEU A 51 -3.25 6.56 -7.08
N TYR A 52 -3.34 6.38 -8.39
CA TYR A 52 -4.11 7.25 -9.27
C TYR A 52 -5.33 6.49 -9.83
N GLU A 53 -6.50 7.12 -9.75
CA GLU A 53 -7.77 6.58 -10.23
C GLU A 53 -8.53 7.63 -11.06
N ASP A 54 -9.13 7.21 -12.17
CA ASP A 54 -10.02 8.03 -13.00
C ASP A 54 -11.13 7.14 -13.62
N ASP A 55 -11.96 7.68 -14.51
CA ASP A 55 -12.92 6.92 -15.32
C ASP A 55 -12.22 6.02 -16.36
N GLY A 56 -11.07 6.45 -16.88
CA GLY A 56 -10.26 5.73 -17.86
C GLY A 56 -10.66 5.99 -19.30
N ASP A 57 -11.53 6.97 -19.54
CA ASP A 57 -11.97 7.39 -20.87
C ASP A 57 -12.16 8.91 -20.89
N GLY A 58 -11.77 9.56 -21.99
CA GLY A 58 -11.86 11.00 -22.13
C GLY A 58 -10.79 11.78 -21.35
N ASN A 59 -11.08 13.07 -21.12
CA ASN A 59 -10.12 14.06 -20.61
C ASN A 59 -10.55 14.69 -19.28
N GLU A 60 -11.52 14.12 -18.56
CA GLU A 60 -12.05 14.74 -17.32
C GLU A 60 -10.97 14.92 -16.24
N TYR A 61 -9.85 14.20 -16.31
CA TYR A 61 -8.69 14.44 -15.46
C TYR A 61 -8.20 15.90 -15.52
N THR A 62 -8.34 16.61 -16.65
CA THR A 62 -7.96 18.03 -16.76
C THR A 62 -8.86 18.96 -15.94
N ASN A 63 -10.06 18.49 -15.60
CA ASN A 63 -11.03 19.20 -14.76
C ASN A 63 -11.05 18.65 -13.32
N GLY A 64 -10.09 17.81 -12.95
CA GLY A 64 -10.04 17.18 -11.63
C GLY A 64 -10.84 15.88 -11.52
N GLY A 65 -11.32 15.29 -12.61
CA GLY A 65 -12.02 14.00 -12.67
C GLY A 65 -11.13 12.77 -12.37
N TYR A 66 -10.22 12.90 -11.41
CA TYR A 66 -9.31 11.86 -10.94
C TYR A 66 -9.24 11.87 -9.40
N LEU A 67 -8.68 10.83 -8.82
CA LEU A 67 -8.27 10.74 -7.43
C LEU A 67 -6.80 10.31 -7.40
N LEU A 68 -5.94 11.17 -6.88
CA LEU A 68 -4.56 10.83 -6.56
C LEU A 68 -4.47 10.71 -5.04
N THR A 69 -4.08 9.53 -4.54
CA THR A 69 -3.83 9.30 -3.12
C THR A 69 -2.35 9.04 -2.90
N ASN A 70 -1.71 9.88 -2.10
CA ASN A 70 -0.32 9.70 -1.70
C ASN A 70 -0.30 8.99 -0.34
N TYR A 71 0.31 7.81 -0.29
CA TYR A 71 0.51 7.06 0.95
C TYR A 71 1.94 7.20 1.43
N THR A 72 2.10 7.26 2.74
CA THR A 72 3.38 7.08 3.42
C THR A 72 3.33 5.78 4.21
N ALA A 73 4.45 5.07 4.20
CA ALA A 73 4.68 3.93 5.07
C ALA A 73 5.95 4.15 5.89
N GLU A 74 5.81 4.09 7.20
CA GLU A 74 6.88 4.33 8.16
C GLU A 74 7.12 3.10 9.02
N ILE A 75 8.38 2.79 9.30
CA ILE A 75 8.75 1.77 10.30
C ILE A 75 9.41 2.41 11.50
N PHE A 76 8.76 2.20 12.65
CA PHE A 76 9.35 2.33 13.97
C PHE A 76 9.76 0.93 14.50
N PRO A 77 10.62 0.84 15.53
CA PRO A 77 11.25 -0.43 15.92
C PRO A 77 10.33 -1.63 16.13
N SER A 78 9.06 -1.40 16.48
CA SER A 78 8.05 -2.44 16.75
C SER A 78 6.75 -2.29 15.97
N VAL A 79 6.61 -1.29 15.09
CA VAL A 79 5.38 -1.07 14.32
C VAL A 79 5.69 -0.49 12.94
N ALA A 80 5.02 -1.02 11.93
CA ALA A 80 4.94 -0.41 10.62
C ALA A 80 3.58 0.27 10.48
N THR A 81 3.58 1.53 10.07
CA THR A 81 2.35 2.32 9.87
C THR A 81 2.22 2.62 8.38
N LEU A 82 1.03 2.42 7.83
CA LEU A 82 0.64 2.90 6.50
C LEU A 82 -0.47 3.93 6.68
N MET A 83 -0.35 5.09 6.04
CA MET A 83 -1.38 6.13 6.10
C MET A 83 -1.46 6.92 4.79
N VAL A 84 -2.57 7.64 4.62
CA VAL A 84 -2.70 8.64 3.55
C VAL A 84 -2.06 9.95 4.02
N ALA A 85 -1.05 10.40 3.28
CA ALA A 85 -0.41 11.69 3.50
C ALA A 85 -1.26 12.85 2.94
N ASN A 86 -1.78 12.69 1.72
CA ASN A 86 -2.70 13.65 1.11
C ASN A 86 -3.48 13.03 -0.06
N THR A 87 -4.48 13.76 -0.53
CA THR A 87 -5.29 13.41 -1.71
C THR A 87 -5.51 14.61 -2.62
N GLU A 88 -5.55 14.38 -3.93
CA GLU A 88 -5.89 15.38 -4.94
C GLU A 88 -6.98 14.89 -5.89
N GLY A 89 -7.67 15.84 -6.52
CA GLY A 89 -8.76 15.59 -7.47
C GLY A 89 -10.14 15.51 -6.81
N LEU A 90 -11.16 15.27 -7.64
CA LEU A 90 -12.58 15.29 -7.28
C LEU A 90 -13.25 13.93 -7.46
N TRP A 91 -12.54 12.94 -8.00
CA TRP A 91 -13.07 11.60 -8.14
C TRP A 91 -13.33 10.99 -6.77
N LYS A 92 -14.50 10.34 -6.64
CA LYS A 92 -14.93 9.80 -5.37
C LYS A 92 -14.12 8.56 -5.02
N ARG A 93 -13.48 8.55 -3.84
CA ARG A 93 -12.86 7.34 -3.28
C ARG A 93 -13.89 6.23 -3.15
N SER A 94 -13.56 5.07 -3.68
CA SER A 94 -14.32 3.84 -3.52
C SER A 94 -13.88 3.09 -2.27
N ASN A 95 -14.80 2.31 -1.68
CA ASN A 95 -14.57 1.57 -0.44
C ASN A 95 -13.83 0.26 -0.70
N HIS A 96 -12.61 0.33 -1.24
CA HIS A 96 -11.81 -0.85 -1.55
C HIS A 96 -11.13 -1.40 -0.29
N CYS A 97 -10.91 -2.71 -0.26
CA CYS A 97 -9.95 -3.31 0.65
C CYS A 97 -8.59 -3.32 -0.05
N LEU A 98 -7.53 -2.96 0.69
CA LEU A 98 -6.15 -3.04 0.26
C LEU A 98 -5.52 -4.26 0.94
N LEU A 99 -5.03 -5.22 0.15
CA LEU A 99 -4.12 -6.25 0.65
C LEU A 99 -2.72 -5.65 0.73
N VAL A 100 -2.22 -5.43 1.94
CA VAL A 100 -0.88 -4.92 2.21
C VAL A 100 0.08 -6.07 2.45
N LYS A 101 1.15 -6.16 1.65
CA LYS A 101 2.28 -7.07 1.85
C LYS A 101 3.52 -6.27 2.22
N LEU A 102 4.01 -6.43 3.44
CA LEU A 102 5.23 -5.80 3.91
C LEU A 102 6.41 -6.79 3.78
N LEU A 103 7.38 -6.46 2.93
CA LEU A 103 8.60 -7.27 2.74
C LEU A 103 9.70 -6.82 3.70
N LEU A 104 10.20 -7.74 4.52
CA LEU A 104 11.16 -7.49 5.61
C LEU A 104 12.62 -7.90 5.27
N GLY A 105 12.88 -8.23 4.00
CA GLY A 105 14.15 -8.79 3.51
C GLY A 105 14.22 -10.33 3.61
N LYS A 106 15.15 -10.94 2.84
CA LYS A 106 15.37 -12.41 2.73
C LYS A 106 14.11 -13.29 2.62
N GLY A 107 13.05 -12.77 2.00
CA GLY A 107 11.80 -13.50 1.77
C GLY A 107 10.80 -13.50 2.92
N ALA A 108 11.08 -12.83 4.04
CA ALA A 108 10.10 -12.63 5.11
C ALA A 108 9.05 -11.59 4.68
N MET A 109 7.77 -11.93 4.90
CA MET A 109 6.62 -11.11 4.50
C MET A 109 5.57 -11.10 5.61
N LEU A 110 5.01 -9.92 5.89
CA LEU A 110 3.79 -9.76 6.67
C LEU A 110 2.64 -9.37 5.74
N GLU A 111 1.44 -9.86 6.04
CA GLU A 111 0.24 -9.57 5.27
C GLU A 111 -0.84 -9.02 6.19
N SER A 112 -1.57 -8.01 5.73
CA SER A 112 -2.71 -7.43 6.43
C SER A 112 -3.65 -6.76 5.44
N PHE A 113 -4.87 -6.49 5.89
CA PHE A 113 -5.92 -5.85 5.11
C PHE A 113 -6.26 -4.50 5.75
N VAL A 114 -6.54 -3.49 4.93
CA VAL A 114 -7.05 -2.19 5.39
C VAL A 114 -8.05 -1.63 4.39
N THR A 115 -9.02 -0.88 4.88
CA THR A 115 -9.90 -0.11 3.99
C THR A 115 -9.10 1.01 3.36
N ASP A 116 -9.28 1.21 2.06
CA ASP A 116 -8.64 2.30 1.37
C ASP A 116 -8.93 3.67 2.02
N GLY A 117 -7.87 4.43 2.32
CA GLY A 117 -7.93 5.70 3.02
C GLY A 117 -7.77 5.62 4.53
N GLU A 118 -7.84 4.43 5.14
CA GLU A 118 -7.64 4.24 6.59
C GLU A 118 -6.17 4.02 6.95
N THR A 119 -5.82 4.38 8.18
CA THR A 119 -4.50 4.10 8.76
C THR A 119 -4.40 2.64 9.17
N MET A 120 -3.33 1.97 8.76
CA MET A 120 -3.02 0.59 9.16
C MET A 120 -1.77 0.55 10.04
N GLN A 121 -1.78 -0.32 11.04
CA GLN A 121 -0.58 -0.63 11.85
C GLN A 121 -0.32 -2.13 11.85
N ILE A 122 0.91 -2.53 11.59
CA ILE A 122 1.38 -3.92 11.69
C ILE A 122 2.43 -4.00 12.78
N ALA A 123 2.24 -4.92 13.73
CA ALA A 123 3.26 -5.24 14.70
C ALA A 123 4.50 -5.81 13.99
N MET A 124 5.66 -5.18 14.22
CA MET A 124 6.92 -5.59 13.63
C MET A 124 7.66 -6.58 14.54
N PRO A 125 8.32 -7.61 13.98
CA PRO A 125 9.29 -8.39 14.73
C PRO A 125 10.39 -7.47 15.28
N SER A 126 10.93 -7.82 16.44
CA SER A 126 12.02 -7.06 17.05
C SER A 126 13.19 -6.90 16.07
N GLN A 127 13.96 -5.82 16.21
CA GLN A 127 15.14 -5.58 15.39
C GLN A 127 16.11 -6.78 15.42
N ILE A 128 16.26 -7.45 16.55
CA ILE A 128 17.08 -8.67 16.69
C ILE A 128 16.52 -9.81 15.84
N GLN A 129 15.20 -10.05 15.87
CA GLN A 129 14.58 -11.08 15.03
C GLN A 129 14.74 -10.75 13.54
N ARG A 130 14.63 -9.47 13.17
CA ARG A 130 14.88 -9.00 11.80
C ARG A 130 16.34 -9.26 11.40
N MET A 131 17.31 -8.88 12.22
CA MET A 131 18.74 -9.13 11.96
C MET A 131 19.06 -10.63 11.84
N ARG A 132 18.50 -11.47 12.72
CA ARG A 132 18.64 -12.93 12.65
C ARG A 132 18.02 -13.53 11.39
N SER A 133 16.86 -13.02 10.97
CA SER A 133 16.25 -13.42 9.70
C SER A 133 17.11 -13.03 8.50
N GLN A 134 18.04 -12.07 8.69
CA GLN A 134 19.03 -11.64 7.71
C GLN A 134 20.40 -12.33 7.86
N GLY A 135 20.49 -13.45 8.59
CA GLY A 135 21.62 -14.39 8.53
C GLY A 135 22.98 -13.84 9.00
N TRP A 136 22.99 -13.16 10.14
CA TRP A 136 24.19 -12.84 10.93
C TRP A 136 24.09 -13.54 12.29
#